data_AF-A0A397SAB7-F1
#
_entry.id   AF-A0A397SAB7-F1
#
_cell.length_a   1.000
_cell.length_b   1.000
_cell.length_c   1.000
_cell.angle_alpha   90.00
_cell.angle_beta   90.00
_cell.angle_gamma   90.00
#
_symmetry.space_group_name_H-M   'P 1'
#
loop_
_entity.id
_entity.type
_entity.pdbx_description
1 polymer ?
#
loop_
_entity_poly.entity_id
_entity_poly.type
_entity_poly.pdbx_seq_one_letter_code
_entity_poly.pdbx_strand_id
1 'polypeptide(L)'
;MVNAQEWLDQNYPKEIRKEIKQLNISKKDLEEKLDLSDFIELQKLNCSHNCLTNLNISQCKKLKDLRCDFNKLTRLDIENLKELEKIDCNDNCITDFDHSSLNPDKLTYLNITDNNFPKQDLSIFSKFLNLETL
;
A
#
# COMPACT_ATOMS: atom_id res chain seq x y z
N MET A 1 -19.60 -7.53 3.72
CA MET A 1 -18.64 -6.44 3.52
C MET A 1 -19.05 -5.26 4.38
N VAL A 2 -18.06 -4.54 4.90
CA VAL A 2 -18.20 -3.40 5.82
C VAL A 2 -17.50 -2.21 5.18
N ASN A 3 -18.12 -1.02 5.22
CA ASN A 3 -17.47 0.19 4.72
C ASN A 3 -16.13 0.42 5.45
N ALA A 4 -15.03 0.50 4.68
CA ALA A 4 -13.70 0.57 5.27
C ALA A 4 -13.48 1.83 6.12
N GLN A 5 -13.98 2.98 5.68
CA GLN A 5 -13.80 4.24 6.39
C GLN A 5 -14.64 4.28 7.67
N GLU A 6 -15.89 3.83 7.63
CA GLU A 6 -16.75 3.75 8.81
C GLU A 6 -16.16 2.80 9.86
N TRP A 7 -15.67 1.64 9.43
CA TRP A 7 -14.99 0.70 10.31
C TRP A 7 -13.74 1.34 10.94
N LEU A 8 -12.93 2.03 10.16
CA LEU A 8 -11.73 2.73 10.65
C LEU A 8 -12.10 3.81 11.67
N ASP A 9 -13.13 4.61 11.39
CA ASP A 9 -13.58 5.69 12.29
C ASP A 9 -14.12 5.15 13.62
N GLN A 10 -14.80 4.00 13.60
CA GLN A 10 -15.30 3.34 14.81
C GLN A 10 -14.18 2.70 15.66
N ASN A 11 -13.16 2.12 15.02
CA ASN A 11 -12.11 1.36 15.72
C ASN A 11 -10.87 2.21 16.04
N TYR A 12 -10.65 3.29 15.29
CA TYR A 12 -9.51 4.20 15.43
C TYR A 12 -9.99 5.66 15.40
N PRO A 13 -10.42 6.20 16.56
CA PRO A 13 -10.77 7.61 16.70
C PRO A 13 -9.62 8.52 16.26
N LYS A 14 -9.94 9.71 15.72
CA LYS A 14 -8.95 10.59 15.09
C LYS A 14 -7.81 11.02 16.03
N GLU A 15 -8.09 11.11 17.32
CA GLU A 15 -7.18 11.59 18.35
C GLU A 15 -5.93 10.71 18.48
N ILE A 16 -6.06 9.41 18.20
CA ILE A 16 -4.98 8.43 18.36
C ILE A 16 -4.19 8.14 17.07
N ARG A 17 -4.73 8.48 15.90
CA ARG A 17 -4.17 8.08 14.58
C ARG A 17 -2.74 8.55 14.35
N LYS A 18 -2.43 9.76 14.82
CA LYS A 18 -1.11 10.39 14.72
C LYS A 18 -0.02 9.68 15.53
N GLU A 19 -0.37 8.76 16.43
CA GLU A 19 0.59 8.02 17.27
C GLU A 19 0.80 6.59 16.77
N ILE A 20 -0.04 6.13 15.84
CA ILE A 20 -0.04 4.76 15.34
C ILE A 20 1.10 4.59 14.34
N LYS A 21 2.04 3.71 14.69
CA LYS A 21 3.18 3.33 13.82
C LYS A 21 2.93 2.07 13.02
N GLN A 22 2.00 1.23 13.45
CA GLN A 22 1.67 -0.02 12.79
C GLN A 22 0.16 -0.25 12.81
N LEU A 23 -0.41 -0.52 11.65
CA LEU A 23 -1.83 -0.78 11.50
C LEU A 23 -2.02 -2.12 10.79
N ASN A 24 -2.72 -3.06 11.43
CA ASN A 24 -3.11 -4.32 10.82
C ASN A 24 -4.64 -4.44 10.83
N ILE A 25 -5.21 -4.30 9.65
CA ILE A 25 -6.65 -4.37 9.36
C ILE A 25 -6.91 -5.40 8.24
N SER A 26 -6.04 -6.40 8.14
CA SER A 26 -6.19 -7.50 7.20
C SER A 26 -7.37 -8.40 7.54
N LYS A 27 -8.02 -8.99 6.52
CA LYS A 27 -9.12 -9.96 6.67
C LYS A 27 -10.29 -9.42 7.50
N LYS A 28 -10.70 -8.19 7.22
CA LYS A 28 -11.78 -7.50 7.93
C LYS A 28 -13.05 -7.34 7.09
N ASP A 29 -13.07 -7.92 5.89
CA ASP A 29 -14.18 -7.82 4.94
C ASP A 29 -14.51 -6.34 4.60
N LEU A 30 -13.47 -5.49 4.58
CA LEU A 30 -13.60 -4.06 4.33
C LEU A 30 -13.74 -3.79 2.85
N GLU A 31 -14.64 -2.88 2.46
CA GLU A 31 -14.84 -2.50 1.07
C GLU A 31 -14.80 -0.98 0.86
N GLU A 32 -14.89 -0.58 -0.41
CA GLU A 32 -14.81 0.79 -0.86
C GLU A 32 -13.45 1.45 -0.58
N LYS A 33 -13.45 2.73 -0.22
CA LYS A 33 -12.26 3.54 -0.02
C LYS A 33 -11.80 3.48 1.44
N LEU A 34 -10.49 3.40 1.63
CA LEU A 34 -9.84 3.59 2.93
C LEU A 34 -8.94 4.82 2.87
N ASP A 35 -9.18 5.79 3.76
CA ASP A 35 -8.34 6.96 3.92
C ASP A 35 -7.52 6.91 5.21
N LEU A 36 -6.20 6.90 5.06
CA LEU A 36 -5.23 6.87 6.15
C LEU A 36 -4.45 8.20 6.26
N SER A 37 -4.97 9.31 5.73
CA SER A 37 -4.29 10.62 5.77
C SER A 37 -3.94 11.12 7.17
N ASP A 38 -4.67 10.68 8.20
CA ASP A 38 -4.43 11.04 9.60
C ASP A 38 -3.31 10.22 10.28
N PHE A 39 -2.81 9.16 9.62
CA PHE A 39 -1.81 8.23 10.16
C PHE A 39 -0.38 8.65 9.80
N ILE A 40 -0.02 9.90 10.12
CA ILE A 40 1.24 10.54 9.70
C ILE A 40 2.52 9.85 10.23
N GLU A 41 2.41 9.07 11.31
CA GLU A 41 3.52 8.32 11.91
C GLU A 41 3.58 6.85 11.47
N LEU A 42 2.70 6.42 10.55
CA LEU A 42 2.59 5.03 10.13
C LEU A 42 3.85 4.55 9.41
N GLN A 43 4.37 3.42 9.86
CA GLN A 43 5.58 2.77 9.34
C GLN A 43 5.27 1.41 8.72
N LYS A 44 4.24 0.71 9.23
CA LYS A 44 3.79 -0.58 8.68
C LYS A 44 2.28 -0.60 8.52
N LEU A 45 1.83 -0.92 7.31
CA LEU A 45 0.42 -1.10 7.01
C LEU A 45 0.20 -2.51 6.47
N ASN A 46 -0.71 -3.24 7.09
CA ASN A 46 -1.29 -4.42 6.50
C ASN A 46 -2.81 -4.25 6.38
N CYS A 47 -3.30 -4.05 5.16
CA CYS A 47 -4.72 -4.02 4.82
C CYS A 47 -5.09 -5.13 3.81
N SER A 48 -4.32 -6.21 3.79
CA SER A 48 -4.51 -7.30 2.83
C SER A 48 -5.77 -8.13 3.06
N HIS A 49 -6.20 -8.86 2.03
CA HIS A 49 -7.40 -9.69 2.05
C HIS A 49 -8.65 -8.90 2.47
N ASN A 50 -8.93 -7.84 1.72
CA ASN A 50 -10.16 -7.05 1.83
C ASN A 50 -10.74 -6.85 0.42
N CYS A 51 -11.75 -6.00 0.29
CA CYS A 51 -12.41 -5.64 -0.95
C CYS A 51 -12.20 -4.15 -1.28
N LEU A 52 -11.07 -3.56 -0.86
CA LEU A 52 -10.81 -2.13 -1.04
C LEU A 52 -10.68 -1.79 -2.53
N THR A 53 -11.37 -0.74 -2.96
CA THR A 53 -11.29 -0.22 -4.34
C THR A 53 -10.39 1.00 -4.45
N ASN A 54 -10.10 1.68 -3.33
CA ASN A 54 -9.16 2.80 -3.26
C ASN A 54 -8.46 2.83 -1.89
N LEU A 55 -7.17 3.12 -1.89
CA LEU A 55 -6.35 3.29 -0.70
C LEU A 55 -5.64 4.66 -0.74
N ASN A 56 -5.92 5.55 0.21
CA ASN A 56 -5.20 6.81 0.35
C ASN A 56 -4.17 6.72 1.49
N ILE A 57 -2.89 6.68 1.12
CA ILE A 57 -1.73 6.63 2.02
C ILE A 57 -0.77 7.81 1.79
N SER A 58 -1.22 8.85 1.10
CA SER A 58 -0.38 9.98 0.66
C SER A 58 0.31 10.75 1.81
N GLN A 59 -0.26 10.72 3.02
CA GLN A 59 0.33 11.36 4.20
C GLN A 59 1.18 10.41 5.06
N CYS A 60 1.21 9.11 4.74
CA CYS A 60 1.97 8.10 5.47
C CYS A 60 3.46 8.14 5.07
N LYS A 61 4.11 9.30 5.12
CA LYS A 61 5.47 9.54 4.58
C LYS A 61 6.57 8.71 5.26
N LYS A 62 6.28 8.12 6.41
CA LYS A 62 7.17 7.24 7.19
C LYS A 62 6.96 5.75 6.88
N LEU A 63 6.06 5.41 5.95
CA LEU A 63 5.69 4.05 5.62
C LEU A 63 6.88 3.31 4.98
N LYS A 64 7.21 2.15 5.55
CA LYS A 64 8.32 1.28 5.15
C LYS A 64 7.83 -0.06 4.60
N ASP A 65 6.78 -0.61 5.20
CA ASP A 65 6.18 -1.91 4.83
C ASP A 65 4.70 -1.69 4.49
N LEU A 66 4.34 -1.92 3.24
CA LEU A 66 2.98 -1.84 2.73
C LEU A 66 2.55 -3.23 2.21
N ARG A 67 1.54 -3.82 2.87
CA ARG A 67 0.80 -4.98 2.36
C ARG A 67 -0.64 -4.59 2.07
N CYS A 68 -0.99 -4.56 0.80
CA CYS A 68 -2.35 -4.34 0.30
C CYS A 68 -2.78 -5.41 -0.72
N ASP A 69 -2.14 -6.58 -0.67
CA ASP A 69 -2.48 -7.76 -1.46
C ASP A 69 -3.91 -8.25 -1.26
N PHE A 70 -4.47 -8.93 -2.26
CA PHE A 70 -5.84 -9.45 -2.26
C PHE A 70 -6.86 -8.35 -1.94
N ASN A 71 -6.93 -7.36 -2.83
CA ASN A 71 -7.90 -6.27 -2.82
C ASN A 71 -8.46 -6.04 -4.24
N LYS A 72 -9.18 -4.94 -4.46
CA LYS A 72 -9.75 -4.56 -5.76
C LYS A 72 -9.21 -3.20 -6.22
N LEU A 73 -7.98 -2.86 -5.84
CA LEU A 73 -7.36 -1.57 -6.16
C LEU A 73 -7.12 -1.50 -7.66
N THR A 74 -7.57 -0.42 -8.29
CA THR A 74 -7.29 -0.13 -9.72
C THR A 74 -6.08 0.76 -9.93
N ARG A 75 -5.64 1.41 -8.85
CA ARG A 75 -4.45 2.26 -8.78
C ARG A 75 -3.85 2.16 -7.40
N LEU A 76 -2.53 2.32 -7.32
CA LEU A 76 -1.81 2.47 -6.07
C LEU A 76 -0.88 3.67 -6.19
N ASP A 77 -1.27 4.78 -5.55
CA ASP A 77 -0.47 6.00 -5.52
C ASP A 77 0.51 5.94 -4.36
N ILE A 78 1.79 5.85 -4.71
CA ILE A 78 2.93 5.82 -3.80
C ILE A 78 3.84 7.03 -4.01
N GLU A 79 3.33 8.08 -4.67
CA GLU A 79 4.06 9.31 -4.88
C GLU A 79 4.51 9.88 -3.51
N ASN A 80 5.78 10.28 -3.42
CA ASN A 80 6.39 10.82 -2.20
C ASN A 80 6.58 9.84 -1.02
N LEU A 81 6.29 8.54 -1.16
CA LEU A 81 6.56 7.52 -0.13
C LEU A 81 7.99 6.97 -0.22
N LYS A 82 8.98 7.85 -0.07
CA LYS A 82 10.42 7.57 -0.28
C LYS A 82 11.06 6.62 0.73
N GLU A 83 10.35 6.30 1.81
CA GLU A 83 10.81 5.39 2.86
C GLU A 83 10.36 3.94 2.64
N LEU A 84 9.58 3.64 1.58
CA LEU A 84 9.13 2.28 1.29
C LEU A 84 10.31 1.35 1.02
N GLU A 85 10.33 0.25 1.75
CA GLU A 85 11.32 -0.82 1.68
C GLU A 85 10.69 -2.11 1.15
N LYS A 86 9.40 -2.32 1.44
CA LYS A 86 8.64 -3.52 1.06
C LYS A 86 7.24 -3.14 0.59
N ILE A 87 6.87 -3.62 -0.59
CA ILE A 87 5.56 -3.39 -1.20
C ILE A 87 5.00 -4.73 -1.67
N ASP A 88 3.85 -5.11 -1.14
CA ASP A 88 3.05 -6.21 -1.65
C ASP A 88 1.67 -5.69 -2.07
N CYS A 89 1.42 -5.69 -3.38
CA CYS A 89 0.13 -5.31 -3.95
C CYS A 89 -0.38 -6.35 -4.95
N ASN A 90 0.03 -7.62 -4.79
CA ASN A 90 -0.43 -8.69 -5.65
C ASN A 90 -1.95 -8.92 -5.55
N ASP A 91 -2.54 -9.58 -6.54
CA ASP A 91 -3.98 -9.92 -6.56
C ASP A 91 -4.86 -8.67 -6.36
N ASN A 92 -4.71 -7.75 -7.32
CA ASN A 92 -5.43 -6.49 -7.42
C ASN A 92 -5.80 -6.22 -8.89
N CYS A 93 -6.34 -5.04 -9.20
CA CYS A 93 -6.74 -4.65 -10.55
C CYS A 93 -5.89 -3.48 -11.08
N ILE A 94 -4.65 -3.32 -10.60
CA ILE A 94 -3.79 -2.18 -10.93
C ILE A 94 -3.34 -2.28 -12.39
N THR A 95 -3.44 -1.18 -13.13
CA THR A 95 -3.06 -1.14 -14.56
C THR A 95 -1.74 -0.43 -14.82
N ASP A 96 -1.28 0.40 -13.88
CA ASP A 96 -0.03 1.15 -13.98
C ASP A 96 0.61 1.31 -12.60
N PHE A 97 1.94 1.29 -12.56
CA PHE A 97 2.72 1.37 -11.33
C PHE A 97 3.88 2.35 -11.51
N ASP A 98 3.62 3.60 -11.11
CA ASP A 98 4.65 4.63 -11.09
C ASP A 98 5.65 4.36 -9.95
N HIS A 99 6.84 3.93 -10.35
CA HIS A 99 7.96 3.57 -9.49
C HIS A 99 9.06 4.63 -9.54
N SER A 100 8.78 5.83 -10.08
CA SER A 100 9.73 6.94 -10.18
C SER A 100 10.14 7.52 -8.82
N SER A 101 9.22 7.47 -7.84
CA SER A 101 9.42 7.99 -6.49
C SER A 101 10.09 7.00 -5.52
N LEU A 102 10.19 5.72 -5.89
CA LEU A 102 10.81 4.70 -5.05
C LEU A 102 12.31 4.88 -4.97
N ASN A 103 12.86 4.74 -3.76
CA ASN A 103 14.30 4.83 -3.54
C ASN A 103 14.98 3.51 -3.95
N PRO A 104 15.86 3.51 -4.97
CA PRO A 104 16.54 2.31 -5.45
C PRO A 104 17.38 1.58 -4.41
N ASP A 105 17.90 2.31 -3.41
CA ASP A 105 18.75 1.77 -2.36
C ASP A 105 17.94 1.19 -1.18
N LYS A 106 16.64 1.48 -1.09
CA LYS A 106 15.79 1.04 0.04
C LYS A 106 14.87 -0.12 -0.29
N LEU A 107 14.40 -0.21 -1.54
CA LEU A 107 13.45 -1.24 -1.93
C LEU A 107 14.14 -2.62 -1.93
N THR A 108 13.63 -3.52 -1.09
CA THR A 108 14.14 -4.89 -0.92
C THR A 108 13.16 -5.94 -1.38
N TYR A 109 11.86 -5.62 -1.39
CA TYR A 109 10.80 -6.52 -1.81
C TYR A 109 9.73 -5.76 -2.58
N LEU A 110 9.40 -6.26 -3.77
CA LEU A 110 8.30 -5.76 -4.59
C LEU A 110 7.52 -6.95 -5.13
N ASN A 111 6.23 -7.03 -4.82
CA ASN A 111 5.35 -8.00 -5.45
C ASN A 111 4.18 -7.28 -6.10
N ILE A 112 4.14 -7.37 -7.44
CA ILE A 112 3.12 -6.75 -8.29
C ILE A 112 2.39 -7.79 -9.16
N THR A 113 2.54 -9.09 -8.86
CA THR A 113 1.90 -10.15 -9.65
C THR A 113 0.38 -10.08 -9.59
N ASP A 114 -0.31 -10.78 -10.49
CA ASP A 114 -1.77 -10.92 -10.46
C ASP A 114 -2.50 -9.56 -10.41
N ASN A 115 -1.99 -8.62 -11.21
CA ASN A 115 -2.59 -7.33 -11.51
C ASN A 115 -2.92 -7.24 -13.00
N ASN A 116 -3.46 -6.11 -13.45
CA ASN A 116 -3.85 -5.88 -14.84
C ASN A 116 -2.82 -5.03 -15.61
N PHE A 117 -1.52 -5.24 -15.33
CA PHE A 117 -0.45 -4.53 -16.03
C PHE A 117 -0.42 -4.93 -17.51
N PRO A 118 -0.29 -3.97 -18.44
CA PRO A 118 0.02 -4.30 -19.81
C PRO A 118 1.38 -5.02 -19.85
N LYS A 119 1.61 -5.80 -20.91
CA LYS A 119 2.93 -6.39 -21.14
C LYS A 119 3.97 -5.25 -21.14
N GLN A 120 4.86 -5.28 -20.15
CA GLN A 120 5.87 -4.26 -19.92
C GLN A 120 7.25 -4.90 -19.78
N ASP A 121 8.29 -4.13 -20.10
CA ASP A 121 9.67 -4.56 -19.88
C ASP A 121 10.01 -4.45 -18.39
N LEU A 122 10.31 -5.58 -17.77
CA LEU A 122 10.68 -5.65 -16.35
C LEU A 122 12.12 -5.16 -16.09
N SER A 123 12.92 -4.89 -17.13
CA SER A 123 14.27 -4.33 -16.98
C SER A 123 14.29 -2.99 -16.26
N ILE A 124 13.16 -2.26 -16.23
CA ILE A 124 12.98 -1.01 -15.47
C ILE A 124 13.25 -1.18 -13.97
N PHE A 125 13.12 -2.40 -13.44
CA PHE A 125 13.39 -2.71 -12.03
C PHE A 125 14.87 -3.02 -11.75
N SER A 126 15.73 -3.11 -12.78
CA SER A 126 17.17 -3.34 -12.60
C SER A 126 17.90 -2.25 -11.81
N LYS A 127 17.30 -1.06 -11.68
CA LYS A 127 17.84 0.03 -10.86
C LYS A 127 17.77 -0.26 -9.35
N PHE A 128 16.88 -1.14 -8.90
CA PHE A 128 16.71 -1.49 -7.49
C PHE A 128 17.77 -2.51 -7.05
N LEU A 129 18.93 -2.02 -6.62
CA LEU A 129 20.12 -2.84 -6.37
C LEU A 129 19.95 -3.84 -5.22
N ASN A 130 19.07 -3.53 -4.27
CA ASN A 130 18.83 -4.35 -3.08
C ASN A 130 17.56 -5.21 -3.19
N LEU A 131 16.95 -5.29 -4.38
CA LEU A 131 15.72 -6.04 -4.59
C LEU A 131 16.00 -7.55 -4.54
N GLU A 132 15.50 -8.22 -3.49
CA GLU A 132 15.68 -9.65 -3.27
C GLU A 132 14.56 -10.48 -3.91
N THR A 133 13.40 -9.87 -4.15
CA THR A 133 12.22 -10.53 -4.72
C THR A 133 11.42 -9.54 -5.57
N LEU A 134 11.05 -9.99 -6.78
CA LEU A 134 10.22 -9.32 -7.77
C LEU A 134 9.12 -10.27 -8.26
#